data_AF-A0AAW2PE13-F1
#
_entry.id   AF-A0AAW2PE13-F1
#
_cell.length_a   1.000
_cell.length_b   1.000
_cell.length_c   1.000
_cell.angle_alpha   90.00
_cell.angle_beta   90.00
_cell.angle_gamma   90.00
#
_symmetry.space_group_name_H-M   'P 1'
#
loop_
_entity.id
_entity.type
_entity.pdbx_description
1 polymer ?
#
loop_
_entity_poly.entity_id
_entity_poly.type
_entity_poly.pdbx_seq_one_letter_code
_entity_poly.pdbx_strand_id
1 'polypeptide(L)'
;MISKSIQPDAVTIQSSALASAQLGSLDQARWVDNYVKNSKLGGGVIVSTALIDMYVKCGSVELACDVFNRTVDKDVVVWTAMIMGYGLHGWGREAINLFNEMKDAEVHPNDVTFLALITACSHCGLVEEGWKSSSA
;
A
#
# COMPACT_ATOMS: atom_id res chain seq x y z
N MET A 1 -18.86 -24.65 -7.26
CA MET A 1 -18.16 -25.70 -8.03
C MET A 1 -16.80 -25.15 -8.46
N ILE A 2 -15.82 -25.14 -7.56
CA ILE A 2 -14.46 -24.66 -7.86
C ILE A 2 -13.65 -25.90 -8.25
N SER A 3 -13.35 -26.04 -9.54
CA SER A 3 -12.52 -27.11 -10.07
C SER A 3 -11.11 -27.02 -9.48
N LYS A 4 -10.64 -28.13 -8.91
CA LYS A 4 -9.34 -28.35 -8.24
C LYS A 4 -8.08 -28.13 -9.11
N SER A 5 -8.12 -27.36 -10.20
CA SER A 5 -6.96 -27.19 -11.10
C SER A 5 -6.59 -25.75 -11.45
N ILE A 6 -7.37 -24.75 -11.04
CA ILE A 6 -7.05 -23.34 -11.31
C ILE A 6 -6.47 -22.75 -10.03
N GLN A 7 -5.15 -22.61 -9.98
CA GLN A 7 -4.50 -21.82 -8.94
C GLN A 7 -4.71 -20.34 -9.27
N PRO A 8 -5.26 -19.53 -8.34
CA PRO A 8 -5.25 -18.08 -8.46
C PRO A 8 -3.89 -17.55 -8.89
N ASP A 9 -3.90 -16.66 -9.88
CA ASP A 9 -2.75 -15.89 -10.32
C ASP A 9 -2.79 -14.46 -9.71
N ALA A 10 -1.79 -13.64 -10.02
CA ALA A 10 -1.71 -12.27 -9.49
C ALA A 10 -2.95 -11.42 -9.81
N VAL A 11 -3.58 -11.61 -10.97
CA VAL A 11 -4.78 -10.89 -11.40
C VAL A 11 -6.00 -11.31 -10.56
N THR A 12 -6.12 -12.60 -10.29
CA THR A 12 -7.18 -13.15 -9.42
C THR A 12 -7.05 -12.60 -7.99
N ILE A 13 -5.83 -12.53 -7.47
CA ILE A 13 -5.55 -11.96 -6.14
C ILE A 13 -5.88 -10.47 -6.12
N GLN A 14 -5.46 -9.71 -7.12
CA GLN A 14 -5.75 -8.28 -7.21
C GLN A 14 -7.26 -8.01 -7.22
N SER A 15 -8.03 -8.79 -7.99
CA SER A 15 -9.49 -8.66 -8.07
C SER A 15 -10.16 -8.98 -6.73
N SER A 16 -9.67 -10.01 -6.04
CA SER A 16 -10.17 -10.41 -4.72
C SER A 16 -9.86 -9.34 -3.67
N ALA A 17 -8.63 -8.81 -3.69
CA ALA A 17 -8.20 -7.72 -2.82
C ALA A 17 -9.04 -6.46 -3.02
N LEU A 18 -9.32 -6.09 -4.28
CA LEU A 18 -10.18 -4.96 -4.61
C LEU A 18 -11.60 -5.15 -4.07
N ALA A 19 -12.19 -6.34 -4.23
CA ALA A 19 -13.52 -6.64 -3.70
C ALA A 19 -13.56 -6.52 -2.16
N SER A 20 -12.56 -7.08 -1.47
CA SER A 20 -12.44 -6.93 -0.01
C SER A 20 -12.29 -5.48 0.42
N ALA A 21 -11.50 -4.70 -0.32
CA ALA A 21 -11.28 -3.28 -0.09
C ALA A 21 -12.59 -2.47 -0.21
N GLN A 22 -13.39 -2.73 -1.24
CA GLN A 22 -14.69 -2.08 -1.46
C GLN A 22 -15.70 -2.42 -0.36
N LEU A 23 -15.65 -3.65 0.15
CA LEU A 23 -16.52 -4.10 1.24
C LEU A 23 -16.02 -3.66 2.62
N GLY A 24 -14.79 -3.16 2.73
CA GLY A 24 -14.13 -2.91 4.02
C GLY A 24 -14.01 -4.16 4.89
N SER A 25 -14.00 -5.36 4.30
CA SER A 25 -14.07 -6.62 5.04
C SER A 25 -12.68 -7.09 5.46
N LEU A 26 -12.33 -6.85 6.72
CA LEU A 26 -11.03 -7.25 7.27
C LEU A 26 -10.85 -8.78 7.32
N ASP A 27 -11.92 -9.53 7.53
CA ASP A 27 -11.87 -11.00 7.56
C ASP A 27 -11.53 -11.57 6.17
N GLN A 28 -12.17 -11.05 5.12
CA GLN A 28 -11.83 -11.42 3.75
C GLN A 28 -10.41 -10.98 3.40
N ALA A 29 -10.00 -9.78 3.81
CA ALA A 29 -8.65 -9.29 3.60
C ALA A 29 -7.58 -10.20 4.21
N ARG A 30 -7.78 -10.66 5.45
CA ARG A 30 -6.90 -11.63 6.12
C ARG A 30 -6.88 -12.98 5.41
N TRP A 31 -8.01 -13.43 4.89
CA TRP A 31 -8.07 -14.66 4.12
C TRP A 31 -7.24 -14.57 2.84
N VAL A 32 -7.39 -13.47 2.07
CA VAL A 32 -6.62 -13.23 0.84
C VAL A 32 -5.13 -13.16 1.16
N ASP A 33 -4.73 -12.41 2.20
CA ASP A 33 -3.33 -12.29 2.61
C ASP A 33 -2.71 -13.63 3.04
N ASN A 34 -3.44 -14.42 3.82
CA ASN A 34 -2.99 -15.76 4.21
C ASN A 34 -2.86 -16.69 3.02
N TYR A 35 -3.77 -16.63 2.05
CA TYR A 35 -3.63 -17.41 0.81
C TYR A 35 -2.36 -17.00 0.06
N VAL A 36 -2.12 -15.69 -0.08
CA VAL A 36 -0.93 -15.16 -0.74
C VAL A 36 0.36 -15.62 -0.06
N LYS A 37 0.44 -15.53 1.29
CA LYS A 37 1.58 -15.99 2.09
C LYS A 37 1.91 -17.48 1.91
N ASN A 38 0.89 -18.31 1.69
CA ASN A 38 1.04 -19.75 1.47
C ASN A 38 1.23 -20.11 -0.02
N SER A 39 1.29 -19.12 -0.90
CA SER A 39 1.45 -19.29 -2.35
C SER A 39 2.80 -18.74 -2.83
N LYS A 40 3.15 -18.99 -4.09
CA LYS A 40 4.35 -18.41 -4.72
C LYS A 40 4.18 -16.92 -5.12
N LEU A 41 3.04 -16.31 -4.80
CA LEU A 41 2.68 -14.95 -5.24
C LEU A 41 3.11 -13.85 -4.25
N GLY A 42 3.59 -14.21 -3.06
CA GLY A 42 3.74 -13.32 -1.90
C GLY A 42 4.83 -12.24 -1.94
N GLY A 43 5.45 -11.96 -3.08
CA GLY A 43 6.52 -10.96 -3.19
C GLY A 43 6.45 -10.04 -4.40
N GLY A 44 5.45 -10.20 -5.28
CA GLY A 44 5.33 -9.35 -6.46
C GLY A 44 4.75 -7.97 -6.13
N VAL A 45 5.33 -6.91 -6.69
CA VAL A 45 4.86 -5.51 -6.57
C VAL A 45 3.34 -5.38 -6.73
N ILE A 46 2.76 -6.04 -7.74
CA ILE A 46 1.32 -6.00 -8.03
C ILE A 46 0.51 -6.53 -6.83
N VAL A 47 0.93 -7.66 -6.28
CA VAL A 47 0.24 -8.32 -5.17
C VAL A 47 0.42 -7.52 -3.88
N SER A 48 1.64 -7.08 -3.58
CA SER A 48 1.92 -6.25 -2.41
C SER A 48 1.13 -4.93 -2.44
N THR A 49 1.11 -4.24 -3.58
CA THR A 49 0.35 -2.99 -3.76
C THR A 49 -1.15 -3.23 -3.54
N ALA A 50 -1.70 -4.31 -4.12
CA ALA A 50 -3.12 -4.64 -3.95
C ALA A 50 -3.47 -4.98 -2.49
N LEU A 51 -2.59 -5.69 -1.79
CA LEU A 51 -2.79 -6.02 -0.38
C LEU A 51 -2.68 -4.79 0.54
N ILE A 52 -1.74 -3.87 0.25
CA ILE A 52 -1.63 -2.58 0.96
C ILE A 52 -2.91 -1.76 0.79
N ASP A 53 -3.34 -1.55 -0.46
CA ASP A 53 -4.58 -0.81 -0.78
C ASP A 53 -5.81 -1.43 -0.08
N MET A 54 -5.90 -2.76 -0.10
CA MET A 54 -6.96 -3.50 0.57
C MET A 54 -6.96 -3.26 2.08
N TYR A 55 -5.81 -3.42 2.76
CA TYR A 55 -5.74 -3.25 4.20
C TYR A 55 -5.99 -1.80 4.64
N VAL A 56 -5.47 -0.83 3.90
CA VAL A 56 -5.76 0.60 4.11
C VAL A 56 -7.26 0.86 4.03
N LYS A 57 -7.95 0.37 3.01
CA LYS A 57 -9.40 0.57 2.82
C LYS A 57 -10.24 -0.22 3.82
N CYS A 58 -9.75 -1.36 4.31
CA CYS A 58 -10.36 -2.09 5.41
C CYS A 58 -10.07 -1.49 6.79
N GLY A 59 -9.35 -0.36 6.86
CA GLY A 59 -9.10 0.36 8.11
C GLY A 59 -8.01 -0.22 9.00
N SER A 60 -7.13 -1.08 8.47
CA SER A 60 -5.99 -1.60 9.23
C SER A 60 -4.68 -1.20 8.56
N VAL A 61 -4.18 -0.02 8.93
CA VAL A 61 -2.90 0.49 8.45
C VAL A 61 -1.74 -0.38 8.93
N GLU A 62 -1.86 -1.00 10.11
CA GLU A 62 -0.83 -1.87 10.67
C GLU A 62 -0.57 -3.08 9.78
N LEU A 63 -1.63 -3.73 9.29
CA LEU A 63 -1.49 -4.85 8.36
C LEU A 63 -1.00 -4.40 6.98
N ALA A 64 -1.34 -3.17 6.56
CA ALA A 64 -0.74 -2.58 5.37
C ALA A 64 0.78 -2.37 5.55
N CYS A 65 1.22 -1.86 6.71
CA CYS A 65 2.63 -1.75 7.07
C CYS A 65 3.33 -3.10 7.06
N ASP A 66 2.70 -4.15 7.58
CA ASP A 66 3.27 -5.51 7.56
C ASP A 66 3.52 -6.02 6.13
N VAL A 67 2.56 -5.77 5.22
CA VAL A 67 2.72 -6.10 3.79
C VAL A 67 3.83 -5.25 3.16
N PHE A 68 3.87 -3.96 3.46
CA PHE A 68 4.93 -3.07 3.00
C PHE A 68 6.30 -3.58 3.44
N ASN A 69 6.51 -3.78 4.74
CA ASN A 69 7.78 -4.18 5.32
C ASN A 69 8.33 -5.49 4.76
N ARG A 70 7.47 -6.50 4.56
CA ARG A 70 7.87 -7.80 4.01
C ARG A 70 8.08 -7.80 2.48
N THR A 71 7.70 -6.74 1.78
CA THR A 71 7.94 -6.62 0.33
C THR A 71 9.42 -6.31 0.09
N VAL A 72 10.13 -7.19 -0.62
CA VAL A 72 11.58 -7.06 -0.81
C VAL A 72 11.90 -5.93 -1.80
N ASP A 73 11.40 -6.06 -3.04
CA ASP A 73 11.67 -5.11 -4.13
C ASP A 73 10.54 -4.07 -4.20
N LYS A 74 10.59 -3.09 -3.30
CA LYS A 74 9.62 -1.99 -3.27
C LYS A 74 9.94 -0.98 -4.37
N ASP A 75 9.09 -0.90 -5.38
CA ASP A 75 9.17 0.14 -6.38
C ASP A 75 8.37 1.39 -5.98
N VAL A 76 8.43 2.42 -6.82
CA VAL A 76 7.70 3.69 -6.63
C VAL A 76 6.21 3.47 -6.33
N VAL A 77 5.60 2.41 -6.87
CA VAL A 77 4.17 2.11 -6.69
C VAL A 77 3.90 1.62 -5.27
N VAL A 78 4.70 0.69 -4.74
CA VAL A 78 4.57 0.18 -3.37
C VAL A 78 4.75 1.29 -2.34
N TRP A 79 5.78 2.13 -2.51
CA TRP A 79 6.01 3.30 -1.64
C TRP A 79 4.84 4.28 -1.68
N THR A 80 4.40 4.65 -2.89
CA THR A 80 3.29 5.59 -3.07
C THR A 80 1.98 5.07 -2.47
N ALA A 81 1.69 3.78 -2.61
CA ALA A 81 0.50 3.16 -2.02
C ALA A 81 0.47 3.30 -0.49
N MET A 82 1.62 3.09 0.17
CA MET A 82 1.71 3.20 1.62
C MET A 82 1.66 4.67 2.09
N ILE A 83 2.29 5.60 1.38
CA ILE A 83 2.19 7.05 1.64
C ILE A 83 0.72 7.52 1.55
N MET A 84 -0.01 7.11 0.51
CA MET A 84 -1.46 7.37 0.41
C MET A 84 -2.22 6.75 1.57
N GLY A 85 -1.85 5.53 1.98
CA GLY A 85 -2.43 4.83 3.10
C GLY A 85 -2.34 5.63 4.40
N TYR A 86 -1.16 6.15 4.72
CA TYR A 86 -0.98 7.05 5.86
C TYR A 86 -1.83 8.32 5.72
N GLY A 87 -1.90 8.91 4.53
CA GLY A 87 -2.73 10.08 4.28
C GLY A 87 -4.23 9.85 4.54
N LEU A 88 -4.77 8.72 4.09
CA LEU A 88 -6.18 8.35 4.29
C LEU A 88 -6.56 8.19 5.76
N HIS A 89 -5.59 7.85 6.61
CA HIS A 89 -5.80 7.63 8.05
C HIS A 89 -5.32 8.80 8.93
N GLY A 90 -4.95 9.93 8.31
CA GLY A 90 -4.55 11.15 9.01
C GLY A 90 -3.14 11.10 9.61
N TRP A 91 -2.27 10.23 9.10
CA TRP A 91 -0.90 10.02 9.58
C TRP A 91 0.09 10.78 8.70
N GLY A 92 -0.11 12.09 8.58
CA GLY A 92 0.67 12.94 7.67
C GLY A 92 2.17 13.01 8.01
N ARG A 93 2.53 12.88 9.29
CA ARG A 93 3.95 12.87 9.71
C ARG A 93 4.65 11.60 9.25
N GLU A 94 3.98 10.47 9.40
CA GLU A 94 4.42 9.15 8.97
C GLU A 94 4.55 9.10 7.44
N ALA A 95 3.63 9.75 6.71
CA ALA A 95 3.74 9.94 5.27
C ALA A 95 5.00 10.72 4.85
N ILE A 96 5.35 11.80 5.56
CA ILE A 96 6.59 12.56 5.33
C ILE A 96 7.82 11.71 5.62
N ASN A 97 7.84 11.00 6.75
CA ASN A 97 8.96 10.14 7.12
C ASN A 97 9.17 9.05 6.07
N LEU A 98 8.09 8.38 5.65
CA LEU A 98 8.15 7.34 4.64
C LEU A 98 8.58 7.87 3.27
N PHE A 99 8.18 9.09 2.91
CA PHE A 99 8.67 9.76 1.71
C PHE A 99 10.18 10.02 1.75
N ASN A 100 10.73 10.40 2.91
CA ASN A 100 12.17 10.57 3.05
C ASN A 100 12.91 9.23 3.01
N GLU A 101 12.38 8.20 3.66
CA GLU A 101 12.92 6.82 3.57
C GLU A 101 12.94 6.31 2.12
N MET A 102 11.92 6.64 1.33
CA MET A 102 11.88 6.32 -0.10
C MET A 102 13.05 6.94 -0.87
N LYS A 103 13.38 8.21 -0.59
CA LYS A 103 14.52 8.91 -1.20
C LYS A 103 15.85 8.31 -0.74
N ASP A 104 15.98 8.00 0.55
CA ASP A 104 17.17 7.37 1.13
C ASP A 104 17.41 5.96 0.56
N ALA A 105 16.34 5.26 0.17
CA ALA A 105 16.38 3.99 -0.55
C ALA A 105 16.66 4.14 -2.05
N GLU A 106 17.01 5.33 -2.54
CA GLU A 106 17.27 5.66 -3.94
C GLU A 106 16.08 5.37 -4.88
N VAL A 107 14.85 5.33 -4.33
CA VAL A 107 13.63 5.19 -5.13
C VAL A 107 13.11 6.58 -5.47
N HIS A 108 13.19 6.96 -6.74
CA HIS A 108 12.77 8.30 -7.17
C HIS A 108 11.25 8.49 -7.08
N PRO A 109 10.76 9.48 -6.31
CA PRO A 109 9.35 9.86 -6.32
C PRO A 109 8.90 10.35 -7.70
N ASN A 110 7.63 10.09 -8.03
CA ASN A 110 7.00 10.63 -9.22
C ASN A 110 5.85 11.59 -8.86
N ASP A 111 5.21 12.17 -9.88
CA ASP A 111 4.10 13.12 -9.69
C ASP A 111 2.96 12.56 -8.81
N VAL A 112 2.70 11.25 -8.91
CA VAL A 112 1.69 10.58 -8.08
C VAL A 112 2.14 10.49 -6.62
N THR A 113 3.43 10.20 -6.38
CA THR A 113 4.01 10.21 -5.03
C THR A 113 3.92 11.59 -4.39
N PHE A 114 4.22 12.66 -5.14
CA PHE A 114 4.12 14.03 -4.65
C PHE A 114 2.66 14.41 -4.33
N LEU A 115 1.73 14.06 -5.22
CA LEU A 115 0.31 14.29 -4.98
C LEU A 115 -0.18 13.56 -3.71
N ALA A 116 0.23 12.30 -3.54
CA ALA A 116 -0.07 11.51 -2.35
C ALA A 116 0.44 12.18 -1.07
N LEU A 117 1.70 12.64 -1.06
CA LEU A 117 2.31 13.31 0.09
C LEU A 117 1.57 14.61 0.44
N ILE A 118 1.31 15.48 -0.54
CA ILE A 118 0.63 16.76 -0.30
C ILE A 118 -0.80 16.53 0.18
N THR A 119 -1.49 15.52 -0.36
CA THR A 119 -2.84 15.14 0.07
C THR A 119 -2.81 14.70 1.53
N ALA A 120 -1.89 13.81 1.91
CA ALA A 120 -1.68 13.37 3.29
C ALA A 120 -1.41 14.55 4.24
N CYS A 121 -0.56 15.48 3.81
CA CYS A 121 -0.21 16.67 4.60
C CYS A 121 -1.37 17.66 4.73
N SER A 122 -2.21 17.78 3.71
CA SER A 122 -3.38 18.68 3.72
C SER A 122 -4.39 18.32 4.79
N HIS A 123 -4.61 17.02 5.01
CA HIS A 123 -5.51 16.53 6.06
C HIS A 123 -4.96 16.76 7.47
N CYS A 124 -3.65 16.98 7.61
CA CYS A 124 -2.98 17.08 8.91
C CYS A 124 -2.48 18.50 9.23
N GLY A 125 -2.70 19.49 8.35
CA GLY A 125 -2.14 20.83 8.50
C GLY A 125 -0.61 20.90 8.30
N LEU A 126 -0.01 19.92 7.62
CA LEU A 126 1.44 19.78 7.42
C LEU A 126 1.90 20.18 6.01
N VAL A 127 1.08 20.92 5.25
CA VAL A 127 1.33 21.21 3.82
C VAL A 127 2.69 21.84 3.57
N GLU A 128 3.13 22.77 4.41
CA GLU A 128 4.45 23.41 4.27
C GLU A 128 5.61 22.42 4.41
N GLU A 129 5.48 21.45 5.31
CA GLU A 129 6.52 20.45 5.55
C GLU A 129 6.54 19.40 4.44
N GLY A 130 5.36 18.99 3.97
CA GLY A 130 5.23 18.15 2.78
C GLY A 130 5.86 18.82 1.55
N TRP A 131 5.59 20.11 1.35
CA TRP A 131 6.15 20.90 0.25
C TRP A 131 7.68 21.01 0.32
N LYS A 132 8.24 21.28 1.51
CA LYS A 132 9.70 21.30 1.73
C LYS A 132 10.32 19.94 1.43
N SER A 133 9.67 18.86 1.86
CA SER A 133 10.15 17.50 1.65
C SER A 133 10.11 17.09 0.18
N SER A 134 9.09 17.55 -0.57
CA SER A 134 8.95 17.28 -2.01
C SER A 134 9.86 18.09 -2.92
N SER A 135 10.38 19.22 -2.44
CA SER A 135 11.24 20.13 -3.22
C SER A 135 12.73 19.94 -2.99
N ALA A 136 13.11 18.99 -2.13
CA ALA A 136 14.49 18.65 -1.75
C ALA A 136 14.88 17.27 -2.29
#